data_AF-F3CG70-F1
#
_entry.id   AF-F3CG70-F1
#
_cell.length_a   1.000
_cell.length_b   1.000
_cell.length_c   1.000
_cell.angle_alpha   90.00
_cell.angle_beta   90.00
_cell.angle_gamma   90.00
#
_symmetry.space_group_name_H-M   'P 1'
#
loop_
_entity.id
_entity.type
_entity.pdbx_description
1 polymer ?
#
loop_
_entity_poly.entity_id
_entity_poly.type
_entity_poly.pdbx_seq_one_letter_code
_entity_poly.pdbx_strand_id
1 'polypeptide(L)'
;ARAVNYRSAGTVEFVFDSEDQRFYFLEVNTRLQVEHGVTEQVWGVDLVSWMVQLAAGDLPPLEQLQAGLKPSGHAIQARLYAAD
;
A
#
# COMPACT_ATOMS: atom_id res chain seq x y z
N ALA A 1 4.22 4.19 -10.99
CA ALA A 1 4.78 5.17 -10.01
C ALA A 1 5.92 6.03 -10.59
N ARG A 2 7.09 5.45 -10.92
CA ARG A 2 8.25 6.22 -11.44
C ARG A 2 7.97 7.00 -12.73
N ALA A 3 7.11 6.49 -13.60
CA ALA A 3 6.75 7.15 -14.87
C ALA A 3 5.91 8.43 -14.71
N VAL A 4 5.35 8.68 -13.52
CA VAL A 4 4.41 9.80 -13.29
C VAL A 4 4.80 10.68 -12.09
N ASN A 5 6.02 10.55 -11.56
CA ASN A 5 6.49 11.25 -10.35
C ASN A 5 5.46 11.20 -9.20
N TYR A 6 4.85 10.02 -9.00
CA TYR A 6 3.83 9.85 -7.97
C TYR A 6 4.40 10.16 -6.58
N ARG A 7 3.71 11.02 -5.84
CA ARG A 7 4.10 11.44 -4.49
C ARG A 7 2.96 11.12 -3.53
N SER A 8 3.30 10.58 -2.35
CA SER A 8 2.38 10.01 -1.35
C SER A 8 2.11 8.51 -1.54
N ALA A 9 1.21 7.96 -0.71
CA ALA A 9 0.76 6.57 -0.79
C ALA A 9 -0.32 6.41 -1.87
N GLY A 10 -0.32 5.28 -2.55
CA GLY A 10 -1.32 4.91 -3.52
C GLY A 10 -1.22 3.43 -3.87
N THR A 11 -2.30 2.87 -4.37
CA THR A 11 -2.39 1.44 -4.70
C THR A 11 -2.49 1.27 -6.20
N VAL A 12 -1.74 0.30 -6.73
CA VAL A 12 -1.87 -0.15 -8.12
C VAL A 12 -2.65 -1.45 -8.10
N GLU A 13 -3.79 -1.47 -8.79
CA GLU A 13 -4.69 -2.60 -8.81
C GLU A 13 -4.50 -3.43 -10.07
N PHE A 14 -4.55 -4.75 -9.89
CA PHE A 14 -4.44 -5.73 -10.96
C PHE A 14 -5.55 -6.75 -10.83
N VAL A 15 -6.05 -7.22 -11.97
CA VAL A 15 -6.85 -8.44 -12.06
C VAL A 15 -5.89 -9.59 -12.39
N PHE A 16 -5.97 -10.68 -11.62
CA PHE A 16 -5.22 -11.89 -11.88
C PHE A 16 -6.11 -12.94 -12.54
N ASP A 17 -5.74 -13.37 -13.73
CA ASP A 17 -6.34 -14.52 -14.40
C ASP A 17 -5.63 -15.80 -13.96
N SER A 18 -6.36 -16.70 -13.30
CA SER A 18 -5.82 -17.95 -12.78
C SER A 18 -5.57 -19.02 -13.83
N GLU A 19 -6.28 -19.00 -14.96
CA GLU A 19 -6.07 -19.98 -16.04
C GLU A 19 -4.79 -19.64 -16.80
N ASP A 20 -4.66 -18.37 -17.18
CA ASP A 20 -3.52 -17.87 -17.96
C ASP A 20 -2.32 -17.46 -17.10
N GLN A 21 -2.47 -17.43 -15.76
CA GLN A 21 -1.46 -16.99 -14.79
C GLN A 21 -0.90 -15.59 -15.11
N ARG A 22 -1.79 -14.66 -15.51
CA ARG A 22 -1.42 -13.30 -15.96
C ARG A 22 -2.06 -12.23 -15.11
N PHE A 23 -1.32 -11.14 -14.91
CA PHE A 23 -1.79 -9.92 -14.27
C PHE A 23 -2.14 -8.88 -15.33
N TYR A 24 -3.30 -8.25 -15.17
CA TYR A 24 -3.77 -7.16 -16.02
C TYR A 24 -3.96 -5.92 -15.14
N PHE A 25 -3.31 -4.81 -15.53
CA PHE A 25 -3.49 -3.53 -14.84
C PHE A 25 -4.95 -3.09 -14.93
N LEU A 26 -5.51 -2.67 -13.80
CA LEU A 26 -6.86 -2.13 -13.73
C LEU A 26 -6.81 -0.61 -13.55
N GLU A 27 -6.29 -0.15 -12.42
CA GLU A 27 -6.25 1.28 -12.08
C GLU A 27 -5.16 1.63 -11.06
N VAL A 28 -5.02 2.93 -10.80
CA VAL A 28 -4.24 3.45 -9.68
C VAL A 28 -5.15 4.26 -8.77
N ASN A 29 -5.30 3.80 -7.52
CA ASN A 29 -5.93 4.57 -6.46
C ASN A 29 -4.89 5.53 -5.87
N THR A 30 -4.97 6.82 -6.22
CA THR A 30 -4.01 7.86 -5.83
C THR A 30 -4.24 8.41 -4.42
N ARG A 31 -4.62 7.54 -3.49
CA ARG A 31 -4.95 7.85 -2.10
C ARG A 31 -4.72 6.62 -1.23
N LEU A 32 -4.62 6.83 0.07
CA LEU A 32 -4.66 5.72 1.03
C LEU A 32 -6.02 5.00 0.94
N GLN A 33 -5.99 3.68 1.00
CA GLN A 33 -7.19 2.85 0.97
C GLN A 33 -7.57 2.37 2.37
N VAL A 34 -8.81 1.93 2.54
CA VAL A 34 -9.37 1.55 3.84
C VAL A 34 -8.67 0.29 4.39
N GLU A 35 -8.16 -0.56 3.53
CA GLU A 35 -7.48 -1.82 3.80
C GLU A 35 -5.98 -1.65 4.13
N HIS A 36 -5.42 -0.44 4.13
CA HIS A 36 -3.99 -0.22 4.39
C HIS A 36 -3.48 -0.88 5.68
N GLY A 37 -4.34 -0.99 6.70
CA GLY A 37 -4.00 -1.59 7.99
C GLY A 37 -3.45 -3.02 7.89
N VAL A 38 -3.89 -3.85 6.93
CA VAL A 38 -3.33 -5.21 6.78
C VAL A 38 -1.87 -5.17 6.29
N THR A 39 -1.53 -4.17 5.47
CA THR A 39 -0.16 -3.97 4.99
C THR A 39 0.72 -3.48 6.14
N GLU A 40 0.25 -2.51 6.92
CA GLU A 40 0.96 -2.01 8.09
C GLU A 40 1.28 -3.11 9.11
N GLN A 41 0.31 -3.99 9.40
CA GLN A 41 0.50 -5.10 10.33
C GLN A 41 1.54 -6.12 9.85
N VAL A 42 1.53 -6.48 8.56
CA VAL A 42 2.49 -7.47 8.02
C VAL A 42 3.89 -6.89 7.87
N TRP A 43 4.01 -5.61 7.51
CA TRP A 43 5.31 -4.99 7.22
C TRP A 43 5.91 -4.22 8.40
N GLY A 44 5.14 -4.00 9.47
CA GLY A 44 5.60 -3.24 10.64
C GLY A 44 5.87 -1.76 10.31
N VAL A 45 5.03 -1.16 9.46
CA VAL A 45 5.17 0.23 8.99
C VAL A 45 3.93 1.04 9.35
N ASP A 46 4.05 2.37 9.31
CA ASP A 46 2.95 3.32 9.45
C ASP A 46 2.91 4.21 8.20
N LEU A 47 1.98 3.90 7.30
CA LEU A 47 1.86 4.55 6.01
C LEU A 47 1.30 5.98 6.15
N VAL A 48 0.43 6.24 7.13
CA VAL A 48 -0.09 7.58 7.40
C VAL A 48 1.03 8.50 7.88
N SER A 49 1.86 8.02 8.81
CA SER A 49 3.05 8.74 9.29
C SER A 49 4.03 9.02 8.14
N TRP A 50 4.27 8.05 7.26
CA TRP A 50 5.11 8.27 6.09
C TRP A 50 4.53 9.31 5.13
N MET A 51 3.21 9.33 4.91
CA MET A 51 2.55 10.35 4.09
C MET A 51 2.75 11.76 4.68
N VAL A 52 2.61 11.92 6.00
CA VAL A 52 2.82 13.20 6.69
C VAL A 52 4.28 13.64 6.63
N GLN A 53 5.23 12.75 6.92
CA GLN A 53 6.65 13.04 6.83
C GLN A 53 7.07 13.40 5.41
N LEU A 54 6.51 12.74 4.39
CA LEU A 54 6.79 13.04 2.99
C LEU A 54 6.23 14.42 2.59
N ALA A 55 5.08 14.80 3.14
CA ALA A 55 4.51 16.13 2.93
C ALA A 55 5.39 17.22 3.57
N ALA A 56 5.95 16.94 4.75
CA ALA A 56 6.88 17.83 5.46
C ALA A 56 8.28 17.91 4.81
N GLY A 57 8.66 16.91 4.00
CA GLY A 57 10.01 16.81 3.41
C GLY A 57 11.01 16.06 4.28
N ASP A 58 10.54 15.41 5.35
CA ASP A 58 11.36 14.74 6.36
C ASP A 58 11.45 13.23 6.15
N LEU A 59 10.66 12.66 5.22
CA LEU A 59 10.70 11.22 4.95
C LEU A 59 12.04 10.83 4.33
N PRO A 60 12.76 9.82 4.88
CA PRO A 60 13.98 9.31 4.27
C PRO A 60 13.74 8.78 2.84
N PRO A 61 14.79 8.67 2.01
CA PRO A 61 14.69 8.05 0.70
C PRO A 61 14.05 6.65 0.78
N LEU A 62 13.17 6.33 -0.18
CA LEU A 62 12.44 5.06 -0.19
C LEU A 62 13.38 3.86 -0.22
N GLU A 63 14.54 3.96 -0.87
CA GLU A 63 15.56 2.91 -0.90
C GLU A 63 16.06 2.56 0.50
N GLN A 64 16.17 3.56 1.38
CA GLN A 64 16.58 3.37 2.77
C GLN A 64 15.46 2.72 3.59
N LEU A 65 14.21 3.18 3.39
CA LEU A 65 13.06 2.61 4.07
C LEU A 65 12.85 1.14 3.66
N GLN A 66 12.99 0.82 2.38
CA GLN A 66 12.78 -0.52 1.82
C GLN A 66 13.81 -1.54 2.32
N ALA A 67 15.07 -1.13 2.52
CA ALA A 67 16.16 -2.04 2.85
C ALA A 67 15.93 -2.90 4.12
N GLY A 68 15.14 -2.39 5.07
CA GLY A 68 14.80 -3.09 6.32
C GLY A 68 13.47 -3.85 6.29
N LEU A 69 12.64 -3.67 5.26
CA LEU A 69 11.29 -4.24 5.25
C LEU A 69 11.31 -5.74 5.01
N LYS A 70 10.68 -6.48 5.92
CA LYS A 70 10.40 -7.91 5.77
C LYS A 70 8.97 -8.17 6.20
N PRO A 71 8.18 -8.91 5.40
CA PRO A 71 6.84 -9.26 5.80
C PRO A 71 6.94 -10.27 6.95
N SER A 72 6.05 -10.14 7.93
CA SER A 72 5.96 -11.04 9.09
C SER A 72 4.51 -11.41 9.35
N GLY A 73 4.23 -12.72 9.33
CA GLY A 73 2.91 -13.25 9.60
C GLY A 73 1.88 -12.92 8.51
N HIS A 74 0.61 -12.89 8.91
CA HIS A 74 -0.54 -12.62 8.04
C HIS A 74 -1.53 -11.73 8.80
N ALA A 75 -2.24 -10.86 8.09
CA ALA A 75 -3.27 -9.99 8.66
C ALA A 75 -4.54 -10.06 7.82
N ILE A 76 -5.70 -10.01 8.48
CA ILE A 76 -7.02 -9.96 7.87
C ILE A 76 -7.77 -8.78 8.48
N GLN A 77 -8.47 -8.01 7.64
CA GLN A 77 -9.35 -6.94 8.06
C GLN A 77 -10.79 -7.29 7.71
N ALA A 78 -11.68 -7.18 8.68
CA ALA A 78 -13.13 -7.25 8.48
C ALA A 78 -13.75 -5.89 8.84
N ARG A 79 -14.76 -5.47 8.07
CA ARG A 79 -15.54 -4.27 8.37
C ARG A 79 -16.94 -4.70 8.80
N LEU A 80 -17.30 -4.35 10.02
CA LEU A 80 -18.63 -4.61 10.58
C LEU A 80 -19.52 -3.41 10.29
N TYR A 81 -20.65 -3.65 9.65
CA TYR A 81 -21.68 -2.66 9.36
C TYR A 81 -22.98 -3.11 10.00
N ALA A 82 -23.83 -2.14 10.40
CA ALA A 82 -25.23 -2.43 10.63
C ALA A 82 -25.88 -2.61 9.25
N ALA A 83 -25.95 -3.86 8.79
CA ALA A 83 -26.70 -4.23 7.59
C ALA A 83 -27.95 -4.99 8.04
N ASP A 84 -29.12 -4.52 7.59
CA ASP A 84 -30.41 -5.22 7.66
C ASP A 84 -30.67 -5.90 6.31
#